data_AF-A0A109J6T3-F1
#
_entry.id   AF-A0A109J6T3-F1
#
_cell.length_a   1.000
_cell.length_b   1.000
_cell.length_c   1.000
_cell.angle_alpha   90.00
_cell.angle_beta   90.00
_cell.angle_gamma   90.00
#
_symmetry.space_group_name_H-M   'P 1'
#
loop_
_entity.id
_entity.type
_entity.pdbx_description
1 polymer ?
#
loop_
_entity_poly.entity_id
_entity_poly.type
_entity_poly.pdbx_seq_one_letter_code
_entity_poly.pdbx_strand_id
1 'polypeptide(L)'
;MGIFTNIFLSTGDSSVRTIKQLADQLDAMKARRAAMASSITDDRGALIALDEQSQRLFAGGDEAGEATSLKKSAALKDRIKSRETALSLIDAEIVKATAEHAEADRMQLADQTATDKGAALKKLASATAATSKALADLRKACEPLVSDSFLVRQVSDLVTMLPTDLQGALDHAEAEVNSLIDGLRNGSIAPPMQVEHAPAPVEVVAKPAIETRRMLVLADVKWRHGTEVKAAAKQSTADMPTATADKAERLGYACAVGSPGWKKHNVGRGIVSLHPTVTGIVDLDDENLQQMKVAFGFDQHRQDAQMVERVNGVITQTFAGF
;
A
#
# COMPACT_ATOMS: atom_id res chain seq x y z
N MET A 1 -14.83 -22.90 -41.40
CA MET A 1 -16.11 -22.84 -40.69
C MET A 1 -15.81 -22.84 -39.20
N GLY A 2 -15.78 -21.67 -38.58
CA GLY A 2 -15.60 -21.51 -37.14
C GLY A 2 -16.79 -20.75 -36.59
N ILE A 3 -17.68 -21.45 -35.91
CA ILE A 3 -18.85 -20.92 -35.23
C ILE A 3 -18.34 -20.35 -33.90
N PHE A 4 -18.08 -19.04 -33.85
CA PHE A 4 -18.04 -18.29 -32.59
C PHE A 4 -19.29 -17.43 -32.53
N THR A 5 -20.38 -18.05 -32.09
CA THR A 5 -21.66 -17.40 -31.86
C THR A 5 -21.53 -16.46 -30.67
N ASN A 6 -21.95 -15.22 -30.90
CA ASN A 6 -22.27 -14.19 -29.92
C ASN A 6 -22.89 -14.73 -28.62
N ILE A 7 -22.18 -14.62 -27.50
CA ILE A 7 -22.76 -14.58 -26.15
C ILE A 7 -21.93 -13.63 -25.30
N PHE A 8 -22.05 -12.32 -25.49
CA PHE A 8 -21.50 -11.33 -24.56
C PHE A 8 -22.23 -10.00 -24.74
N LEU A 9 -23.53 -9.98 -24.45
CA LEU A 9 -24.36 -8.76 -24.40
C LEU A 9 -25.67 -9.13 -23.70
N SER A 10 -25.65 -9.32 -22.37
CA SER A 10 -26.87 -9.32 -21.51
C SER A 10 -26.60 -9.52 -20.02
N THR A 11 -25.46 -10.09 -19.60
CA THR A 11 -25.28 -10.55 -18.21
C THR A 11 -24.94 -9.43 -17.22
N GLY A 12 -24.25 -8.37 -17.66
CA GLY A 12 -23.87 -7.25 -16.79
C GLY A 12 -25.08 -6.49 -16.22
N ASP A 13 -26.09 -6.23 -17.06
CA ASP A 13 -27.26 -5.44 -16.66
C ASP A 13 -28.24 -6.23 -15.77
N SER A 14 -28.26 -7.57 -15.91
CA SER A 14 -28.96 -8.45 -14.97
C SER A 14 -28.23 -8.53 -13.63
N SER A 15 -26.90 -8.70 -13.62
CA SER A 15 -26.13 -8.84 -12.38
C SER A 15 -26.13 -7.57 -11.52
N VAL A 16 -26.03 -6.39 -12.15
CA VAL A 16 -26.13 -5.10 -11.45
C VAL A 16 -27.51 -4.91 -10.81
N ARG A 17 -28.59 -5.33 -11.49
CA ARG A 17 -29.94 -5.30 -10.92
C ARG A 17 -30.07 -6.28 -9.75
N THR A 18 -29.44 -7.45 -9.82
CA THR A 18 -29.44 -8.43 -8.72
C THR A 18 -28.68 -7.93 -7.49
N ILE A 19 -27.51 -7.29 -7.68
CA ILE A 19 -26.71 -6.73 -6.57
C ILE A 19 -27.45 -5.59 -5.88
N LYS A 20 -28.04 -4.68 -6.66
CA LYS A 20 -28.86 -3.61 -6.09
C LYS A 20 -30.07 -4.16 -5.31
N GLN A 21 -30.73 -5.18 -5.84
CA GLN A 21 -31.82 -5.86 -5.13
C GLN A 21 -31.35 -6.50 -3.81
N LEU A 22 -30.17 -7.14 -3.81
CA LEU A 22 -29.58 -7.70 -2.59
C LEU A 22 -29.23 -6.61 -1.58
N ALA A 23 -28.70 -5.46 -2.02
CA ALA A 23 -28.41 -4.31 -1.17
C ALA A 23 -29.70 -3.76 -0.52
N ASP A 24 -30.74 -3.52 -1.33
CA ASP A 24 -32.04 -3.02 -0.86
C ASP A 24 -32.68 -4.01 0.14
N GLN A 25 -32.57 -5.32 -0.11
CA GLN A 25 -33.03 -6.36 0.81
C GLN A 25 -32.26 -6.35 2.13
N LEU A 26 -30.94 -6.17 2.08
CA LEU A 26 -30.07 -6.14 3.25
C LEU A 26 -30.37 -4.91 4.13
N ASP A 27 -30.61 -3.75 3.50
CA ASP A 27 -31.05 -2.54 4.21
C ASP A 27 -32.43 -2.71 4.83
N ALA A 28 -33.38 -3.32 4.12
CA ALA A 28 -34.69 -3.66 4.68
C ALA A 28 -34.58 -4.62 5.88
N MET A 29 -33.70 -5.62 5.82
CA MET A 29 -33.45 -6.54 6.94
C MET A 29 -32.80 -5.84 8.13
N LYS A 30 -31.82 -4.95 7.91
CA LYS A 30 -31.22 -4.12 8.97
C LYS A 30 -32.23 -3.20 9.63
N ALA A 31 -33.10 -2.56 8.84
CA ALA A 31 -34.18 -1.73 9.36
C ALA A 31 -35.17 -2.55 10.22
N ARG A 32 -35.55 -3.74 9.75
CA ARG A 32 -36.40 -4.66 10.50
C ARG A 32 -35.76 -5.11 11.82
N ARG A 33 -34.45 -5.41 11.80
CA ARG A 33 -33.66 -5.72 13.01
C ARG A 33 -33.71 -4.58 14.02
N ALA A 34 -33.45 -3.34 13.57
CA ALA A 34 -33.46 -2.16 14.42
C ALA A 34 -34.85 -1.92 15.06
N ALA A 35 -35.92 -2.04 14.27
CA ALA A 35 -37.29 -1.92 14.76
C ALA A 35 -37.64 -3.01 15.80
N MET A 36 -37.18 -4.24 15.59
CA MET A 36 -37.39 -5.35 16.52
C MET A 36 -36.61 -5.17 17.82
N ALA A 37 -35.37 -4.70 17.75
CA ALA A 37 -34.55 -4.37 18.92
C ALA A 37 -35.17 -3.23 19.76
N SER A 38 -35.73 -2.21 19.11
CA SER A 38 -36.48 -1.15 19.80
C SER A 38 -37.71 -1.73 20.52
N SER A 39 -38.48 -2.57 19.84
CA SER A 39 -39.68 -3.21 20.42
C SER A 39 -39.37 -4.09 21.64
N ILE A 40 -38.21 -4.75 21.66
CA ILE A 40 -37.74 -5.53 22.82
C ILE A 40 -37.38 -4.58 23.98
N THR A 41 -36.72 -3.47 23.69
CA THR A 41 -36.38 -2.45 24.69
C THR A 41 -37.64 -1.87 25.34
N ASP A 42 -38.65 -1.54 24.53
CA ASP A 42 -39.94 -1.03 25.02
C ASP A 42 -40.66 -2.06 25.89
N ASP A 43 -40.69 -3.33 25.47
CA ASP A 43 -41.29 -4.41 26.25
C ASP A 43 -40.57 -4.62 27.60
N ARG A 44 -39.24 -4.51 27.63
CA ARG A 44 -38.44 -4.58 28.86
C ARG A 44 -38.75 -3.40 29.79
N GLY A 45 -38.91 -2.19 29.25
CA GLY A 45 -39.35 -1.02 30.01
C GLY A 45 -40.73 -1.21 30.63
N ALA A 46 -41.68 -1.74 29.85
CA ALA A 46 -43.03 -2.06 30.33
C ALA A 46 -43.03 -3.15 31.40
N LEU A 47 -42.14 -4.15 31.29
CA LEU A 47 -41.98 -5.21 32.28
C LEU A 47 -41.49 -4.66 33.62
N ILE A 48 -40.49 -3.76 33.61
CA ILE A 48 -40.00 -3.10 34.83
C ILE A 48 -41.13 -2.31 35.51
N ALA A 49 -41.91 -1.55 34.73
CA ALA A 49 -43.03 -0.78 35.27
C ALA A 49 -44.12 -1.67 35.89
N LEU A 50 -44.41 -2.83 35.31
CA LEU A 50 -45.36 -3.81 35.87
C LEU A 50 -44.83 -4.48 37.13
N ASP A 51 -43.53 -4.78 37.18
CA ASP A 51 -42.91 -5.37 38.38
C ASP A 51 -42.91 -4.35 39.54
N GLU A 52 -42.65 -3.07 39.28
CA GLU A 52 -42.81 -1.99 40.27
C GLU A 52 -44.27 -1.83 40.71
N GLN A 53 -45.22 -1.89 39.78
CA GLN A 53 -46.65 -1.82 40.08
C GLN A 53 -47.08 -3.00 40.97
N SER A 54 -46.62 -4.21 40.66
CA SER A 54 -46.91 -5.42 41.45
C SER A 54 -46.41 -5.27 42.89
N GLN A 55 -45.19 -4.75 43.09
CA GLN A 55 -44.64 -4.52 44.43
C GLN A 55 -45.46 -3.50 45.24
N ARG A 56 -45.95 -2.44 44.60
CA ARG A 56 -46.82 -1.45 45.26
C ARG A 56 -48.16 -2.04 45.67
N LEU A 57 -48.76 -2.87 44.80
CA LEU A 57 -50.04 -3.53 45.08
C LEU A 57 -49.92 -4.57 46.19
N PHE A 58 -48.83 -5.36 46.20
CA PHE A 58 -48.51 -6.28 47.29
C PHE A 58 -48.36 -5.54 48.63
N ALA A 59 -47.57 -4.45 48.65
CA ALA A 59 -47.39 -3.65 49.86
C ALA A 59 -48.68 -2.97 50.34
N GLY A 60 -49.61 -2.69 49.43
CA GLY A 60 -50.93 -2.15 49.71
C GLY A 60 -52.00 -3.18 50.10
N GLY A 61 -51.68 -4.48 50.06
CA GLY A 61 -52.61 -5.57 50.38
C GLY A 61 -53.67 -5.87 49.30
N ASP A 62 -53.48 -5.39 48.07
CA ASP A 62 -54.38 -5.69 46.93
C ASP A 62 -53.89 -6.94 46.17
N GLU A 63 -54.21 -8.11 46.71
CA GLU A 63 -53.81 -9.41 46.14
C GLU A 63 -54.39 -9.66 44.73
N ALA A 64 -55.60 -9.14 44.44
CA ALA A 64 -56.24 -9.31 43.14
C ALA A 64 -55.57 -8.45 42.05
N GLY A 65 -55.22 -7.21 42.39
CA GLY A 65 -54.45 -6.31 41.53
C GLY A 65 -53.04 -6.83 41.26
N GLU A 66 -52.38 -7.38 42.28
CA GLU A 66 -51.06 -8.00 42.16
C GLU A 66 -51.09 -9.22 41.22
N ALA A 67 -52.02 -10.16 41.44
CA ALA A 67 -52.15 -11.34 40.59
C ALA A 67 -52.41 -10.98 39.11
N THR A 68 -53.14 -9.89 38.86
CA THR A 68 -53.37 -9.37 37.51
C THR A 68 -52.10 -8.79 36.89
N SER A 69 -51.31 -8.05 37.67
CA SER A 69 -50.02 -7.49 37.22
C SER A 69 -49.01 -8.59 36.92
N LEU A 70 -48.90 -9.62 37.76
CA LEU A 70 -48.05 -10.78 37.53
C LEU A 70 -48.41 -11.55 36.26
N LYS A 71 -49.70 -11.73 35.96
CA LYS A 71 -50.16 -12.34 34.69
C LYS A 71 -49.72 -11.53 33.47
N LYS A 72 -49.80 -10.19 33.53
CA LYS A 72 -49.32 -9.31 32.46
C LYS A 72 -47.79 -9.37 32.31
N SER A 73 -47.04 -9.40 33.42
CA SER A 73 -45.59 -9.58 33.40
C SER A 73 -45.18 -10.92 32.77
N ALA A 74 -45.88 -12.01 33.07
CA ALA A 74 -45.62 -13.33 32.46
C ALA A 74 -45.83 -13.30 30.94
N ALA A 75 -46.94 -12.75 30.47
CA ALA A 75 -47.23 -12.62 29.04
C ALA A 75 -46.19 -11.74 28.31
N LEU A 76 -45.70 -10.67 28.95
CA LEU A 76 -44.62 -9.83 28.42
C LEU A 76 -43.28 -10.56 28.35
N LYS A 77 -42.93 -11.36 29.37
CA LYS A 77 -41.72 -12.19 29.36
C LYS A 77 -41.72 -13.19 28.20
N ASP A 78 -42.84 -13.87 27.97
CA ASP A 78 -42.98 -14.80 26.83
C ASP A 78 -42.86 -14.08 25.48
N ARG A 79 -43.44 -12.88 25.36
CA ARG A 79 -43.32 -12.04 24.15
C ARG A 79 -41.88 -11.59 23.90
N ILE A 80 -41.17 -11.13 24.94
CA ILE A 80 -39.75 -10.75 24.85
C ILE A 80 -38.93 -11.94 24.35
N LYS A 81 -39.09 -13.11 24.96
CA LYS A 81 -38.35 -14.32 24.57
C LYS A 81 -38.62 -14.73 23.10
N SER A 82 -39.87 -14.64 22.67
CA SER A 82 -40.25 -14.89 21.26
C SER A 82 -39.58 -13.90 20.31
N ARG A 83 -39.58 -12.60 20.66
CA ARG A 83 -38.93 -11.54 19.86
C ARG A 83 -37.41 -11.67 19.82
N GLU A 84 -36.77 -12.04 20.92
CA GLU A 84 -35.32 -12.31 20.98
C GLU A 84 -34.92 -13.48 20.06
N THR A 85 -35.75 -14.53 20.02
CA THR A 85 -35.54 -15.66 19.11
C THR A 85 -35.67 -15.22 17.65
N ALA A 86 -36.69 -14.43 17.33
CA ALA A 86 -36.87 -13.88 15.98
C ALA A 86 -35.72 -12.93 15.59
N LEU A 87 -35.21 -12.12 16.52
CA LEU A 87 -34.08 -11.22 16.28
C LEU A 87 -32.80 -12.02 15.95
N SER A 88 -32.55 -13.12 16.66
CA SER A 88 -31.42 -14.02 16.38
C SER A 88 -31.49 -14.62 14.95
N LEU A 89 -32.70 -14.99 14.50
CA LEU A 89 -32.90 -15.47 13.13
C LEU A 89 -32.63 -14.37 12.09
N ILE A 90 -33.11 -13.15 12.33
CA ILE A 90 -32.82 -11.99 11.47
C ILE A 90 -31.32 -11.71 11.41
N ASP A 91 -30.60 -11.81 12.53
CA ASP A 91 -29.16 -11.61 12.58
C ASP A 91 -28.41 -12.65 11.74
N ALA A 92 -28.83 -13.91 11.81
CA ALA A 92 -28.27 -14.98 10.96
C ALA A 92 -28.57 -14.75 9.46
N GLU A 93 -29.78 -14.30 9.12
CA GLU A 93 -30.17 -13.94 7.75
C GLU A 93 -29.35 -12.76 7.22
N ILE A 94 -29.12 -11.73 8.03
CA ILE A 94 -28.27 -10.58 7.66
C ILE A 94 -26.84 -11.03 7.38
N VAL A 95 -26.25 -11.89 8.22
CA VAL A 95 -24.89 -12.41 8.00
C VAL A 95 -24.81 -13.16 6.68
N LYS A 96 -25.78 -14.03 6.40
CA LYS A 96 -25.85 -14.79 5.14
C LYS A 96 -26.00 -13.86 3.93
N ALA A 97 -26.96 -12.93 3.97
CA ALA A 97 -27.20 -11.99 2.88
C ALA A 97 -26.00 -11.06 2.64
N THR A 98 -25.28 -10.68 3.69
CA THR A 98 -24.03 -9.90 3.57
C THR A 98 -22.95 -10.68 2.84
N ALA A 99 -22.80 -11.98 3.14
CA ALA A 99 -21.84 -12.83 2.44
C ALA A 99 -22.22 -13.02 0.96
N GLU A 100 -23.52 -13.23 0.67
CA GLU A 100 -24.03 -13.36 -0.71
C GLU A 100 -23.84 -12.07 -1.51
N HIS A 101 -24.10 -10.91 -0.91
CA HIS A 101 -23.83 -9.61 -1.53
C HIS A 101 -22.34 -9.41 -1.85
N ALA A 102 -21.46 -9.69 -0.88
CA ALA A 102 -20.02 -9.53 -1.06
C ALA A 102 -19.41 -10.49 -2.10
N GLU A 103 -19.99 -11.68 -2.26
CA GLU A 103 -19.65 -12.60 -3.36
C GLU A 103 -20.11 -12.05 -4.71
N ALA A 104 -21.36 -11.56 -4.79
CA ALA A 104 -21.89 -10.98 -6.02
C ALA A 104 -21.10 -9.76 -6.49
N ASP A 105 -20.72 -8.87 -5.58
CA ASP A 105 -19.86 -7.71 -5.87
C ASP A 105 -18.50 -8.12 -6.43
N ARG A 106 -17.87 -9.13 -5.83
CA ARG A 106 -16.58 -9.66 -6.30
C ARG A 106 -16.68 -10.22 -7.72
N MET A 107 -17.74 -10.98 -8.00
CA MET A 107 -17.97 -11.55 -9.32
C MET A 107 -18.23 -10.46 -10.37
N GLN A 108 -19.03 -9.43 -10.04
CA GLN A 108 -19.23 -8.30 -10.94
C GLN A 108 -17.92 -7.56 -11.23
N LEU A 109 -17.11 -7.30 -10.20
CA LEU A 109 -15.83 -6.63 -10.37
C LEU A 109 -14.86 -7.45 -11.22
N ALA A 110 -14.83 -8.77 -11.03
CA ALA A 110 -14.01 -9.66 -11.85
C ALA A 110 -14.43 -9.61 -13.32
N ASP A 111 -15.73 -9.65 -13.62
CA ASP A 111 -16.24 -9.61 -14.99
C ASP A 111 -16.02 -8.24 -15.66
N GLN A 112 -16.14 -7.15 -14.90
CA GLN A 112 -15.83 -5.82 -15.40
C GLN A 112 -14.32 -5.67 -15.67
N THR A 113 -13.48 -6.16 -14.76
CA THR A 113 -12.02 -6.19 -14.95
C THR A 113 -11.64 -7.04 -16.17
N ALA A 114 -12.27 -8.20 -16.35
CA ALA A 114 -12.06 -9.04 -17.52
C ALA A 114 -12.42 -8.34 -18.83
N THR A 115 -13.51 -7.57 -18.83
CA THR A 115 -13.95 -6.80 -20.00
C THR A 115 -12.98 -5.67 -20.32
N ASP A 116 -12.63 -4.85 -19.32
CA ASP A 116 -11.79 -3.66 -19.49
C ASP A 116 -10.35 -4.04 -19.84
N LYS A 117 -9.76 -4.97 -19.08
CA LYS A 117 -8.39 -5.44 -19.31
C LYS A 117 -8.30 -6.31 -20.56
N GLY A 118 -9.32 -7.11 -20.87
CA GLY A 118 -9.39 -7.87 -22.12
C GLY A 118 -9.39 -6.97 -23.36
N ALA A 119 -10.10 -5.84 -23.32
CA ALA A 119 -10.05 -4.85 -24.41
C ALA A 119 -8.67 -4.19 -24.53
N ALA A 120 -8.02 -3.88 -23.41
CA ALA A 120 -6.67 -3.33 -23.39
C ALA A 120 -5.62 -4.32 -23.91
N LEU A 121 -5.70 -5.60 -23.52
CA LEU A 121 -4.81 -6.67 -24.01
C LEU A 121 -4.96 -6.87 -25.52
N LYS A 122 -6.19 -6.86 -26.06
CA LYS A 122 -6.41 -6.92 -27.51
C LYS A 122 -5.76 -5.75 -28.25
N LYS A 123 -5.85 -4.54 -27.71
CA LYS A 123 -5.17 -3.37 -28.27
C LYS A 123 -3.65 -3.53 -28.21
N LEU A 124 -3.12 -3.98 -27.08
CA LEU A 124 -1.69 -4.25 -26.90
C LEU A 124 -1.21 -5.31 -27.91
N ALA A 125 -1.89 -6.43 -28.03
CA ALA A 125 -1.58 -7.49 -29.00
C ALA A 125 -1.57 -6.95 -30.44
N SER A 126 -2.54 -6.11 -30.81
CA SER A 126 -2.57 -5.49 -32.14
C SER A 126 -1.39 -4.54 -32.38
N ALA A 127 -0.99 -3.77 -31.37
CA ALA A 127 0.15 -2.86 -31.43
C ALA A 127 1.49 -3.62 -31.48
N THR A 128 1.61 -4.70 -30.71
CA THR A 128 2.75 -5.63 -30.76
C THR A 128 2.89 -6.25 -32.14
N ALA A 129 1.79 -6.76 -32.72
CA ALA A 129 1.81 -7.33 -34.07
C ALA A 129 2.21 -6.30 -35.14
N ALA A 130 1.69 -5.07 -35.06
CA ALA A 130 2.07 -3.98 -35.96
C ALA A 130 3.55 -3.59 -35.82
N THR A 131 4.06 -3.55 -34.59
CA THR A 131 5.47 -3.24 -34.30
C THR A 131 6.39 -4.34 -34.80
N SER A 132 6.08 -5.61 -34.55
CA SER A 132 6.84 -6.75 -35.05
C SER A 132 6.90 -6.77 -36.58
N LYS A 133 5.82 -6.38 -37.26
CA LYS A 133 5.82 -6.21 -38.72
C LYS A 133 6.74 -5.07 -39.16
N ALA A 134 6.66 -3.89 -38.52
CA ALA A 134 7.53 -2.77 -38.84
C ALA A 134 9.02 -3.08 -38.62
N LEU A 135 9.34 -3.84 -37.57
CA LEU A 135 10.70 -4.35 -37.31
C LEU A 135 11.15 -5.32 -38.40
N ALA A 136 10.29 -6.23 -38.85
CA ALA A 136 10.61 -7.13 -39.96
C ALA A 136 10.86 -6.38 -41.28
N ASP A 137 10.08 -5.33 -41.56
CA ASP A 137 10.26 -4.49 -42.75
C ASP A 137 11.56 -3.67 -42.66
N LEU A 138 11.90 -3.13 -41.47
CA LEU A 138 13.17 -2.47 -41.22
C LEU A 138 14.36 -3.41 -41.42
N ARG A 139 14.28 -4.65 -40.92
CA ARG A 139 15.32 -5.66 -41.12
C ARG A 139 15.58 -5.92 -42.60
N LYS A 140 14.52 -6.07 -43.40
CA LYS A 140 14.66 -6.23 -44.87
C LYS A 140 15.31 -5.02 -45.53
N ALA A 141 15.00 -3.81 -45.06
CA ALA A 141 15.63 -2.59 -45.57
C ALA A 141 17.11 -2.48 -45.18
N CYS A 142 17.51 -3.03 -44.03
CA CYS A 142 18.90 -3.08 -43.60
C CYS A 142 19.72 -4.13 -44.38
N GLU A 143 19.11 -5.24 -44.79
CA GLU A 143 19.75 -6.41 -45.41
C GLU A 143 20.79 -6.10 -46.51
N PRO A 144 20.54 -5.25 -47.53
CA PRO A 144 21.53 -4.92 -48.55
C PRO A 144 22.71 -4.09 -48.04
N LEU A 145 22.58 -3.46 -46.86
CA LEU A 145 23.56 -2.53 -46.28
C LEU A 145 24.34 -3.13 -45.09
N VAL A 146 23.97 -4.32 -44.63
CA VAL A 146 24.57 -4.98 -43.45
C VAL A 146 26.06 -5.26 -43.63
N SER A 147 26.48 -5.61 -44.85
CA SER A 147 27.88 -5.91 -45.17
C SER A 147 28.76 -4.66 -45.25
N ASP A 148 28.16 -3.51 -45.56
CA ASP A 148 28.89 -2.27 -45.87
C ASP A 148 29.00 -1.34 -44.66
N SER A 149 28.17 -1.53 -43.63
CA SER A 149 28.16 -0.68 -42.44
C SER A 149 27.98 -1.47 -41.14
N PHE A 150 28.95 -1.34 -40.24
CA PHE A 150 28.90 -1.91 -38.90
C PHE A 150 27.68 -1.43 -38.09
N LEU A 151 27.32 -0.15 -38.20
CA LEU A 151 26.16 0.40 -37.48
C LEU A 151 24.84 -0.20 -38.01
N VAL A 152 24.73 -0.40 -39.32
CA VAL A 152 23.55 -1.04 -39.91
C VAL A 152 23.44 -2.50 -39.48
N ARG A 153 24.58 -3.20 -39.38
CA ARG A 153 24.62 -4.56 -38.82
C ARG A 153 24.13 -4.61 -37.37
N GLN A 154 24.60 -3.70 -36.51
CA GLN A 154 24.11 -3.61 -35.12
C GLN A 154 22.61 -3.34 -35.04
N VAL A 155 22.09 -2.45 -35.90
CA VAL A 155 20.65 -2.19 -35.99
C VAL A 155 19.89 -3.43 -36.45
N SER A 156 20.37 -4.15 -37.47
CA SER A 156 19.76 -5.40 -37.94
C SER A 156 19.71 -6.48 -36.86
N ASP A 157 20.80 -6.62 -36.08
CA ASP A 157 20.87 -7.60 -34.99
C ASP A 157 19.89 -7.23 -33.86
N LEU A 158 19.82 -5.95 -33.47
CA LEU A 158 18.86 -5.46 -32.46
C LEU A 158 17.41 -5.70 -32.90
N VAL A 159 17.08 -5.33 -34.13
CA VAL A 159 15.73 -5.46 -34.71
C VAL A 159 15.30 -6.93 -34.84
N THR A 160 16.25 -7.87 -34.88
CA THR A 160 15.96 -9.31 -34.90
C THR A 160 15.57 -9.86 -33.53
N MET A 161 16.07 -9.29 -32.44
CA MET A 161 15.77 -9.76 -31.07
C MET A 161 14.45 -9.17 -30.51
N LEU A 162 14.16 -7.91 -30.82
CA LEU A 162 13.02 -7.17 -30.26
C LEU A 162 11.63 -7.82 -30.44
N PRO A 163 11.29 -8.48 -31.56
CA PRO A 163 9.97 -9.13 -31.71
C PRO A 163 9.73 -10.23 -30.67
N THR A 164 10.77 -10.97 -30.29
CA THR A 164 10.68 -12.04 -29.27
C THR A 164 10.42 -11.45 -27.89
N ASP A 165 11.13 -10.36 -27.54
CA ASP A 165 10.95 -9.67 -26.25
C ASP A 165 9.56 -9.03 -26.14
N LEU A 166 9.07 -8.43 -27.23
CA LEU A 166 7.72 -7.85 -27.29
C LEU A 166 6.63 -8.91 -27.12
N GLN A 167 6.82 -10.11 -27.69
CA GLN A 167 5.89 -11.22 -27.50
C GLN A 167 5.93 -11.73 -26.05
N GLY A 168 7.13 -11.91 -25.47
CA GLY A 168 7.26 -12.33 -24.07
C GLY A 168 6.64 -11.34 -23.08
N ALA A 169 6.75 -10.04 -23.34
CA ALA A 169 6.10 -9.00 -22.54
C ALA A 169 4.56 -9.06 -22.64
N LEU A 170 4.02 -9.35 -23.83
CA LEU A 170 2.58 -9.54 -24.02
C LEU A 170 2.08 -10.77 -23.26
N ASP A 171 2.78 -11.91 -23.39
CA ASP A 171 2.41 -13.15 -22.71
C ASP A 171 2.42 -12.99 -21.18
N HIS A 172 3.40 -12.24 -20.65
CA HIS A 172 3.46 -11.93 -19.22
C HIS A 172 2.29 -11.04 -18.78
N ALA A 173 1.96 -10.00 -19.57
CA ALA A 173 0.83 -9.13 -19.28
C ALA A 173 -0.51 -9.88 -19.31
N GLU A 174 -0.69 -10.83 -20.25
CA GLU A 174 -1.87 -11.70 -20.28
C GLU A 174 -1.95 -12.58 -19.02
N ALA A 175 -0.83 -13.17 -18.60
CA ALA A 175 -0.77 -14.02 -17.41
C ALA A 175 -1.08 -13.24 -16.13
N GLU A 176 -0.55 -12.02 -15.95
CA GLU A 176 -0.84 -11.16 -14.80
C GLU A 176 -2.32 -10.77 -14.74
N VAL A 177 -2.91 -10.40 -15.88
CA VAL A 177 -4.34 -10.03 -15.94
C VAL A 177 -5.23 -11.23 -15.63
N ASN A 178 -4.91 -12.41 -16.16
CA ASN A 178 -5.66 -13.63 -15.85
C ASN A 178 -5.55 -14.00 -14.37
N SER A 179 -4.34 -13.90 -13.78
CA SER A 179 -4.12 -14.11 -12.35
C SER A 179 -4.95 -13.14 -11.49
N LEU A 180 -5.05 -11.87 -11.90
CA LEU A 180 -5.89 -10.89 -11.22
C LEU A 180 -7.38 -11.26 -11.26
N ILE A 181 -7.90 -11.63 -12.44
CA ILE A 181 -9.31 -12.00 -12.61
C ILE A 181 -9.64 -13.26 -11.80
N ASP A 182 -8.79 -14.27 -11.86
CA ASP A 182 -8.97 -15.52 -11.12
C ASP A 182 -8.87 -15.28 -9.61
N GLY A 183 -7.96 -14.41 -9.17
CA GLY A 183 -7.83 -14.05 -7.77
C GLY A 183 -9.03 -13.27 -7.22
N LEU A 184 -9.64 -12.40 -8.03
CA LEU A 184 -10.88 -11.70 -7.67
C LEU A 184 -12.05 -12.68 -7.53
N ARG A 185 -12.19 -13.63 -8.46
CA ARG A 185 -13.24 -14.68 -8.42
C ARG A 185 -13.09 -15.60 -7.22
N ASN A 186 -11.87 -16.05 -6.95
CA ASN A 186 -11.59 -16.98 -5.87
C ASN A 186 -11.48 -16.30 -4.49
N GLY A 187 -11.60 -14.97 -4.42
CA GLY A 187 -11.48 -14.19 -3.18
C GLY A 187 -10.08 -14.14 -2.58
N SER A 188 -9.05 -14.56 -3.31
CA SER A 188 -7.64 -14.52 -2.88
C SER A 188 -7.00 -13.14 -3.10
N ILE A 189 -7.60 -12.33 -3.97
CA ILE A 189 -7.28 -10.92 -4.16
C ILE A 189 -8.48 -10.12 -3.69
N ALA A 190 -8.27 -9.29 -2.66
CA ALA A 190 -9.29 -8.33 -2.27
C ALA A 190 -9.59 -7.43 -3.49
N PRO A 191 -10.86 -7.17 -3.82
CA PRO A 191 -11.22 -6.07 -4.70
C PRO A 191 -10.32 -4.87 -4.40
N PRO A 192 -9.66 -4.25 -5.39
CA PRO A 192 -9.26 -2.87 -5.20
C PRO A 192 -10.56 -2.13 -4.91
N MET A 193 -10.84 -1.87 -3.62
CA MET A 193 -11.97 -1.04 -3.24
C MET A 193 -11.85 0.22 -4.09
N GLN A 194 -12.93 0.59 -4.76
CA GLN A 194 -13.06 1.98 -5.17
C GLN A 194 -12.82 2.77 -3.89
N VAL A 195 -11.81 3.63 -3.92
CA VAL A 195 -11.66 4.65 -2.90
C VAL A 195 -12.93 5.48 -3.01
N GLU A 196 -13.93 5.15 -2.18
CA GLU A 196 -14.92 6.14 -1.79
C GLU A 196 -14.10 7.36 -1.43
N HIS A 197 -14.28 8.46 -2.16
CA HIS A 197 -13.66 9.72 -1.81
C HIS A 197 -13.95 9.94 -0.33
N ALA A 198 -12.93 9.71 0.50
CA ALA A 198 -13.09 9.81 1.93
C ALA A 198 -13.63 11.22 2.20
N PRO A 199 -14.81 11.38 2.84
CA PRO A 199 -15.10 12.64 3.48
C PRO A 199 -13.91 12.95 4.38
N ALA A 200 -13.51 14.23 4.38
CA ALA A 200 -12.29 14.78 4.98
C ALA A 200 -11.76 13.97 6.17
N PRO A 201 -10.43 13.73 6.25
CA PRO A 201 -9.86 12.78 7.20
C PRO A 201 -10.31 13.11 8.62
N VAL A 202 -11.09 12.19 9.19
CA VAL A 202 -11.38 12.12 10.62
C VAL A 202 -10.05 11.89 11.33
N GLU A 203 -9.81 12.68 12.39
CA GLU A 203 -8.67 12.56 13.30
C GLU A 203 -8.55 11.13 13.82
N VAL A 204 -7.77 10.31 13.12
CA VAL A 204 -7.17 9.12 13.71
C VAL A 204 -6.08 9.66 14.64
N VAL A 205 -6.21 9.38 15.93
CA VAL A 205 -5.15 9.60 16.92
C VAL A 205 -3.95 8.73 16.52
N ALA A 206 -3.16 9.23 15.59
CA ALA A 206 -1.90 8.65 15.18
C ALA A 206 -0.91 8.85 16.33
N LYS A 207 -0.27 7.75 16.76
CA LYS A 207 1.02 7.85 17.44
C LYS A 207 1.90 8.80 16.63
N PRO A 208 2.63 9.75 17.24
CA PRO A 208 3.34 10.80 16.52
C PRO A 208 4.20 10.16 15.42
N ALA A 209 3.79 10.37 14.17
CA ALA A 209 4.54 9.91 13.03
C ALA A 209 5.83 10.74 13.02
N ILE A 210 6.94 10.10 13.37
CA ILE A 210 8.24 10.73 13.28
C ILE A 210 8.47 10.97 11.79
N GLU A 211 8.40 12.23 11.37
CA GLU A 211 8.66 12.62 9.99
C GLU A 211 10.07 12.13 9.58
N THR A 212 10.17 11.46 8.44
CA THR A 212 11.43 10.91 7.94
C THR A 212 11.83 11.49 6.59
N ARG A 213 13.14 11.57 6.35
CA ARG A 213 13.76 11.99 5.10
C ARG A 213 14.68 10.91 4.56
N ARG A 214 14.65 10.72 3.25
CA ARG A 214 15.52 9.76 2.54
C ARG A 214 16.91 10.35 2.32
N MET A 215 17.92 9.72 2.93
CA MET A 215 19.31 10.15 2.92
C MET A 215 20.22 9.09 2.28
N LEU A 216 21.28 9.51 1.61
CA LEU A 216 22.43 8.66 1.26
C LEU A 216 23.48 8.79 2.35
N VAL A 217 23.90 7.66 2.92
CA VAL A 217 24.87 7.64 4.03
C VAL A 217 26.30 7.60 3.50
N LEU A 218 27.18 8.43 4.08
CA LEU A 218 28.59 8.58 3.67
C LEU A 218 29.58 7.85 4.59
N ALA A 219 29.11 7.31 5.72
CA ALA A 219 29.83 6.46 6.67
C ALA A 219 28.95 5.28 7.10
N ASP A 220 29.47 4.32 7.85
CA ASP A 220 28.61 3.37 8.56
C ASP A 220 27.99 4.12 9.75
N VAL A 221 26.66 4.21 9.82
CA VAL A 221 25.95 4.99 10.84
C VAL A 221 24.87 4.18 11.54
N LYS A 222 24.56 4.55 12.78
CA LYS A 222 23.39 4.09 13.52
C LYS A 222 22.62 5.27 14.13
N TRP A 223 21.32 5.11 14.30
CA TRP A 223 20.44 6.11 14.91
C TRP A 223 19.19 5.46 15.50
N ARG A 224 18.52 6.18 16.40
CA ARG A 224 17.26 5.75 16.99
C ARG A 224 16.06 6.22 16.16
N HIS A 225 15.13 5.29 15.93
CA HIS A 225 13.83 5.56 15.32
C HIS A 225 12.75 5.08 16.29
N GLY A 226 12.23 5.98 17.13
CA GLY A 226 11.32 5.61 18.22
C GLY A 226 12.04 4.76 19.27
N THR A 227 11.62 3.50 19.42
CA THR A 227 12.24 2.53 20.35
C THR A 227 13.30 1.64 19.71
N GLU A 228 13.49 1.74 18.39
CA GLU A 228 14.39 0.86 17.63
C GLU A 228 15.71 1.58 17.30
N VAL A 229 16.81 0.82 17.27
CA VAL A 229 18.10 1.27 16.73
C VAL A 229 18.23 0.76 15.31
N LYS A 230 18.35 1.68 14.35
CA LYS A 230 18.59 1.39 12.94
C LYS A 230 20.05 1.66 12.59
N ALA A 231 20.57 0.94 11.61
CA ALA A 231 21.91 1.14 11.09
C ALA A 231 21.91 1.07 9.56
N ALA A 232 22.83 1.80 8.95
CA ALA A 232 23.00 1.86 7.51
C ALA A 232 24.49 1.84 7.19
N ALA A 233 24.86 1.00 6.22
CA ALA A 233 26.23 0.90 5.74
C ALA A 233 26.59 2.11 4.86
N LYS A 234 27.88 2.39 4.74
CA LYS A 234 28.42 3.40 3.83
C LYS A 234 27.83 3.21 2.42
N GLN A 235 27.42 4.30 1.79
CA GLN A 235 26.81 4.36 0.44
C GLN A 235 25.41 3.75 0.31
N SER A 236 24.77 3.32 1.40
CA SER A 236 23.37 2.89 1.37
C SER A 236 22.41 4.06 1.52
N THR A 237 21.19 3.91 1.00
CA THR A 237 20.10 4.86 1.23
C THR A 237 19.27 4.44 2.43
N ALA A 238 18.97 5.38 3.32
CA ALA A 238 18.18 5.13 4.52
C ALA A 238 17.17 6.25 4.80
N ASP A 239 16.01 5.89 5.36
CA ASP A 239 14.99 6.83 5.80
C ASP A 239 15.20 7.15 7.30
N MET A 240 15.64 8.39 7.57
CA MET A 240 16.02 8.86 8.92
C MET A 240 15.01 9.88 9.43
N PRO A 241 14.74 9.97 10.75
CA PRO A 241 13.97 11.08 11.34
C PRO A 241 14.52 12.44 10.91
N THR A 242 13.66 13.43 10.64
CA THR A 242 14.07 14.75 10.12
C THR A 242 15.18 15.40 10.94
N ALA A 243 15.07 15.38 12.28
CA ALA A 243 16.10 15.92 13.17
C ALA A 243 17.45 15.20 13.06
N THR A 244 17.43 13.87 12.94
CA THR A 244 18.63 13.05 12.72
C THR A 244 19.22 13.29 11.33
N ALA A 245 18.37 13.44 10.31
CA ALA A 245 18.76 13.74 8.94
C ALA A 245 19.45 15.10 8.84
N ASP A 246 18.89 16.14 9.47
CA ASP A 246 19.48 17.48 9.52
C ASP A 246 20.83 17.48 10.24
N LYS A 247 20.93 16.76 11.36
CA LYS A 247 22.19 16.60 12.10
C LYS A 247 23.24 15.86 11.25
N ALA A 248 22.86 14.77 10.60
CA ALA A 248 23.75 13.98 9.76
C ALA A 248 24.22 14.76 8.52
N GLU A 249 23.34 15.56 7.91
CA GLU A 249 23.66 16.43 6.78
C GLU A 249 24.59 17.58 7.20
N ARG A 250 24.30 18.24 8.32
CA ARG A 250 25.13 19.31 8.88
C ARG A 250 26.54 18.84 9.23
N LEU A 251 26.65 17.65 9.81
CA LEU A 251 27.92 17.07 10.24
C LEU A 251 28.66 16.33 9.12
N GLY A 252 28.04 16.16 7.95
CA GLY A 252 28.65 15.56 6.76
C GLY A 252 28.61 14.03 6.70
N TYR A 253 27.84 13.36 7.56
CA TYR A 253 27.71 11.89 7.59
C TYR A 253 26.66 11.34 6.62
N ALA A 254 25.75 12.18 6.14
CA ALA A 254 24.76 11.81 5.13
C ALA A 254 24.43 13.01 4.22
N CYS A 255 23.83 12.75 3.07
CA CYS A 255 23.30 13.81 2.19
C CYS A 255 21.90 13.45 1.68
N ALA A 256 21.04 14.45 1.51
CA ALA A 256 19.69 14.21 1.02
C ALA A 256 19.71 13.67 -0.43
N VAL A 257 18.89 12.65 -0.71
CA VAL A 257 18.77 12.10 -2.07
C VAL A 257 18.22 13.17 -3.02
N GLY A 258 18.91 13.39 -4.14
CA GLY A 258 18.59 14.46 -5.10
C GLY A 258 19.28 15.80 -4.84
N SER A 259 19.95 15.97 -3.70
CA SER A 259 20.76 17.16 -3.40
C SER A 259 21.96 17.30 -4.36
N PRO A 260 22.53 18.51 -4.51
CA PRO A 260 23.77 18.70 -5.25
C PRO A 260 24.93 17.83 -4.74
N GLY A 261 24.98 17.55 -3.44
CA GLY A 261 25.96 16.63 -2.82
C GLY A 261 25.77 15.18 -3.29
N TRP A 262 24.53 14.70 -3.32
CA TRP A 262 24.18 13.38 -3.84
C TRP A 262 24.54 13.23 -5.33
N LYS A 263 24.23 14.24 -6.15
CA LYS A 263 24.58 14.23 -7.59
C LYS A 263 26.09 14.17 -7.81
N LYS A 264 26.90 14.88 -7.00
CA LYS A 264 28.37 14.81 -7.08
C LYS A 264 28.91 13.41 -6.75
N HIS A 265 28.30 12.72 -5.79
CA HIS A 265 28.68 11.36 -5.41
C HIS A 265 28.25 10.31 -6.46
N ASN A 266 27.07 10.46 -7.07
CA ASN A 266 26.50 9.46 -7.98
C ASN A 266 27.05 9.50 -9.42
N VAL A 267 27.78 10.56 -9.80
CA VAL A 267 28.36 10.76 -11.16
C VAL A 267 29.80 10.19 -11.26
N GLY A 268 30.16 9.20 -10.43
CA GLY A 268 31.44 8.47 -10.55
C GLY A 268 32.69 9.27 -10.18
N ARG A 269 32.57 10.46 -9.58
CA ARG A 269 33.70 11.20 -8.99
C ARG A 269 33.79 10.92 -7.49
N GLY A 270 34.34 9.77 -7.14
CA GLY A 270 34.57 9.38 -5.75
C GLY A 270 35.60 10.27 -5.07
N ILE A 271 35.15 11.22 -4.24
CA ILE A 271 36.04 11.99 -3.34
C ILE A 271 35.28 12.38 -2.05
N VAL A 272 34.64 11.42 -1.39
CA VAL A 272 34.40 11.54 0.05
C VAL A 272 34.97 10.28 0.71
N SER A 273 36.30 10.25 0.78
CA SER A 273 37.02 9.27 1.58
C SER A 273 36.95 9.71 3.03
N LEU A 274 36.55 8.79 3.90
CA LEU A 274 36.52 9.02 5.34
C LEU A 274 37.96 9.23 5.84
N HIS A 275 38.13 10.11 6.82
CA HIS A 275 39.39 10.18 7.56
C HIS A 275 39.63 8.82 8.27
N PRO A 276 40.83 8.21 8.16
CA PRO A 276 41.09 6.85 8.66
C PRO A 276 40.97 6.68 10.18
N THR A 277 40.84 7.78 10.94
CA THR A 277 40.55 7.74 12.38
C THR A 277 39.08 7.50 12.71
N VAL A 278 38.18 7.58 11.72
CA VAL A 278 36.77 7.19 11.89
C VAL A 278 36.69 5.67 11.77
N THR A 279 37.02 4.98 12.86
CA THR A 279 36.95 3.52 12.94
C THR A 279 35.66 3.11 13.65
N GLY A 280 34.74 2.44 12.93
CA GLY A 280 33.52 1.87 13.49
C GLY A 280 32.21 2.56 13.05
N ILE A 281 31.08 2.03 13.52
CA ILE A 281 29.74 2.55 13.23
C ILE A 281 29.52 3.84 14.02
N VAL A 282 29.31 4.95 13.31
CA VAL A 282 29.07 6.28 13.88
C VAL A 282 27.67 6.36 14.49
N ASP A 283 27.59 6.77 15.76
CA ASP A 283 26.31 7.00 16.43
C ASP A 283 25.79 8.42 16.15
N LEU A 284 24.73 8.55 15.36
CA LEU A 284 24.12 9.85 15.05
C LEU A 284 23.36 10.45 16.23
N ASP A 285 23.04 9.65 17.25
CA ASP A 285 22.39 10.13 18.46
C ASP A 285 23.39 10.73 19.47
N ASP A 286 24.70 10.52 19.29
CA ASP A 286 25.73 11.07 20.19
C ASP A 286 25.77 12.61 20.10
N GLU A 287 25.52 13.29 21.22
CA GLU A 287 25.52 14.75 21.31
C GLU A 287 26.92 15.35 21.10
N ASN A 288 27.98 14.59 21.37
CA ASN A 288 29.37 15.01 21.20
C ASN A 288 29.93 14.64 19.82
N LEU A 289 29.07 14.22 18.89
CA LEU A 289 29.48 13.84 17.54
C LEU A 289 30.15 15.01 16.82
N GLN A 290 31.43 14.84 16.49
CA GLN A 290 32.22 15.85 15.81
C GLN A 290 31.85 15.94 14.33
N GLN A 291 32.06 17.11 13.74
CA GLN A 291 31.91 17.29 12.30
C GLN A 291 32.89 16.38 11.55
N MET A 292 32.41 15.75 10.48
CA MET A 292 33.23 14.88 9.65
C MET A 292 34.42 15.66 9.09
N LYS A 293 35.64 15.21 9.41
CA LYS A 293 36.87 15.70 8.76
C LYS A 293 36.89 15.14 7.34
N VAL A 294 36.71 16.02 6.36
CA VAL A 294 36.82 15.67 4.93
C VAL A 294 38.30 15.60 4.58
N ALA A 295 38.80 14.43 4.20
CA ALA A 295 40.10 14.31 3.56
C ALA A 295 39.91 14.45 2.04
N PHE A 296 40.36 15.57 1.47
CA PHE A 296 40.42 15.70 0.01
C PHE A 296 41.65 14.94 -0.49
N GLY A 297 41.48 14.16 -1.56
CA GLY A 297 42.47 13.18 -2.05
C GLY A 297 43.89 13.70 -2.36
N PHE A 298 44.15 15.02 -2.33
CA PHE A 298 45.51 15.58 -2.47
C PHE A 298 46.23 15.82 -1.13
N ASP A 299 45.51 16.00 -0.02
CA ASP A 299 46.12 16.21 1.31
C ASP A 299 46.69 14.91 1.88
N GLN A 300 46.06 13.77 1.57
CA GLN A 300 46.49 12.43 1.94
C GLN A 300 47.89 12.11 1.38
N HIS A 301 48.12 12.37 0.09
CA HIS A 301 49.41 12.16 -0.55
C HIS A 301 50.49 13.13 -0.04
N ARG A 302 50.12 14.34 0.39
CA ARG A 302 51.06 15.32 0.94
C ARG A 302 51.52 14.97 2.35
N GLN A 303 50.60 14.52 3.22
CA GLN A 303 50.93 14.08 4.58
C GLN A 303 51.69 12.75 4.58
N ASP A 304 51.25 11.75 3.83
CA ASP A 304 51.90 10.44 3.77
C ASP A 304 53.31 10.51 3.15
N ALA A 305 53.56 11.49 2.27
CA ALA A 305 54.86 11.71 1.64
C ALA A 305 55.80 12.67 2.41
N GLN A 306 55.41 13.16 3.60
CA GLN A 306 56.15 14.20 4.34
C GLN A 306 56.57 15.40 3.47
N MET A 307 55.73 15.79 2.51
CA MET A 307 56.10 16.86 1.59
C MET A 307 56.06 18.22 2.28
N VAL A 308 57.25 18.81 2.44
CA VAL A 308 57.44 20.17 2.94
C VAL A 308 57.13 21.17 1.83
N GLU A 309 56.13 22.03 2.04
CA GLU A 309 55.80 23.07 1.08
C GLU A 309 56.84 24.20 1.15
N ARG A 310 57.44 24.53 0.00
CA ARG A 310 58.27 25.73 -0.17
C ARG A 310 57.49 26.75 -0.98
N VAL A 311 57.01 27.78 -0.31
CA VAL A 311 56.47 28.97 -0.98
C VAL A 311 57.62 29.97 -1.15
N ASN A 312 57.90 30.38 -2.40
CA ASN A 312 58.98 31.30 -2.76
C ASN A 312 60.39 30.87 -2.29
N GLY A 313 60.68 29.57 -2.29
CA GLY A 313 62.02 29.04 -2.00
C GLY A 313 62.38 28.95 -0.51
N VAL A 314 61.51 29.38 0.40
CA VAL A 314 61.71 29.27 1.86
C VAL A 314 60.79 28.20 2.44
N ILE A 315 61.36 27.24 3.18
CA ILE A 315 60.63 26.22 3.92
C ILE A 315 59.82 26.91 5.01
N THR A 316 58.49 26.85 4.93
CA THR A 316 57.63 27.67 5.79
C THR A 316 56.89 26.88 6.87
N GLN A 317 56.82 25.54 6.82
CA GLN A 317 56.30 24.76 7.95
C GLN A 317 56.64 23.26 7.88
N THR A 318 57.14 22.73 8.99
CA THR A 318 57.05 21.31 9.31
C THR A 318 55.69 21.09 9.96
N PHE A 319 54.82 20.28 9.36
CA PHE A 319 53.56 19.87 10.00
C PHE A 319 53.88 18.91 11.15
N ALA A 320 54.19 19.47 12.33
CA ALA A 320 54.22 18.72 13.57
C ALA A 320 52.78 18.48 14.03
N GLY A 321 52.46 17.22 14.30
CA GLY A 321 51.11 16.78 14.66
C GLY A 321 50.58 17.41 15.94
N PHE A 322 49.26 17.66 15.92
CA PHE A 322 48.39 17.86 17.07
C PHE A 322 47.12 17.03 16.87
#